data_AF-A0A1T5AVW6-F1
#
_entry.id   AF-A0A1T5AVW6-F1
#
_cell.length_a   1.000
_cell.length_b   1.000
_cell.length_c   1.000
_cell.angle_alpha   90.00
_cell.angle_beta   90.00
_cell.angle_gamma   90.00
#
_symmetry.space_group_name_H-M   'P 1'
#
loop_
_entity.id
_entity.type
_entity.pdbx_description
1 polymer ?
#
loop_
_entity_poly.entity_id
_entity_poly.type
_entity_poly.pdbx_seq_one_letter_code
_entity_poly.pdbx_strand_id
1 'polypeptide(L)' 'MAAIQKIGQLIQQRRDNMRITQKQLAEMADIGINTLYKIETGQANPTLESLQRITDVLGMEITLQVKKV' A
#
# COMPACT_ATOMS: atom_id res chain seq x y z
N MET A 1 13.18 -9.11 4.52
CA MET A 1 12.02 -8.21 4.79
C MET A 1 10.77 -8.72 4.07
N ALA A 2 10.17 -9.82 4.52
CA ALA A 2 9.04 -10.44 3.81
C ALA A 2 7.72 -9.65 3.96
N ALA A 3 7.51 -8.98 5.11
CA ALA A 3 6.25 -8.29 5.41
C ALA A 3 6.02 -7.06 4.52
N ILE A 4 7.05 -6.21 4.34
CA ILE A 4 6.96 -4.98 3.53
C ILE A 4 6.65 -5.31 2.06
N GLN A 5 7.35 -6.30 1.47
CA GLN A 5 7.07 -6.76 0.11
C GLN A 5 5.63 -7.29 -0.05
N LYS A 6 5.14 -8.04 0.94
CA LYS A 6 3.77 -8.57 0.89
C LYS A 6 2.72 -7.46 0.96
N ILE A 7 2.95 -6.42 1.76
CA ILE A 7 2.07 -5.25 1.83
C ILE A 7 2.07 -4.51 0.49
N GLY A 8 3.26 -4.25 -0.09
CA GLY A 8 3.38 -3.60 -1.40
C GLY A 8 2.63 -4.35 -2.50
N GLN A 9 2.77 -5.67 -2.54
CA GLN A 9 2.06 -6.54 -3.50
C GLN A 9 0.54 -6.49 -3.32
N LEU A 10 0.03 -6.49 -2.08
CA LEU A 10 -1.42 -6.38 -1.81
C LEU A 10 -1.99 -5.05 -2.28
N ILE A 11 -1.27 -3.94 -2.02
CA ILE A 11 -1.64 -2.60 -2.48
C ILE A 11 -1.68 -2.58 -4.02
N GLN A 12 -0.63 -3.08 -4.68
CA GLN A 12 -0.55 -3.14 -6.13
C GLN A 12 -1.71 -3.96 -6.73
N GLN A 13 -1.98 -5.16 -6.22
CA GLN A 13 -3.07 -6.01 -6.68
C GLN A 13 -4.43 -5.34 -6.50
N ARG A 14 -4.67 -4.69 -5.35
CA ARG A 14 -5.92 -3.98 -5.13
C ARG A 14 -6.07 -2.79 -6.07
N ARG A 15 -4.99 -2.04 -6.29
CA ARG A 15 -4.95 -0.92 -7.24
C ARG A 15 -5.32 -1.37 -8.65
N ASP A 16 -4.77 -2.50 -9.10
CA ASP A 16 -5.05 -3.07 -10.42
C ASP A 16 -6.50 -3.55 -10.54
N ASN A 17 -7.07 -4.14 -9.48
CA ASN A 17 -8.49 -4.51 -9.42
C ASN A 17 -9.43 -3.30 -9.53
N MET A 18 -9.02 -2.15 -8.99
CA MET A 18 -9.75 -0.88 -9.11
C MET A 18 -9.49 -0.14 -10.42
N ARG A 19 -8.58 -0.65 -11.28
CA ARG A 19 -8.18 -0.06 -12.56
C ARG A 19 -7.71 1.40 -12.46
N ILE A 20 -7.04 1.75 -11.36
CA ILE A 20 -6.45 3.06 -11.17
C ILE A 20 -4.92 3.00 -11.34
N THR A 21 -4.35 4.10 -11.79
CA THR A 21 -2.89 4.25 -11.96
C THR A 21 -2.21 4.55 -10.62
N GLN A 22 -0.89 4.31 -10.53
CA GLN A 22 -0.10 4.73 -9.38
C GLN A 22 -0.20 6.23 -9.12
N LYS A 23 -0.24 7.06 -10.18
CA LYS A 23 -0.40 8.50 -10.05
C LYS A 23 -1.73 8.87 -9.40
N GLN A 24 -2.83 8.27 -9.85
CA GLN A 24 -4.16 8.50 -9.26
C GLN A 24 -4.21 8.06 -7.80
N LEU A 25 -3.70 6.87 -7.47
CA LEU A 25 -3.65 6.43 -6.07
C LEU A 25 -2.80 7.38 -5.21
N ALA A 26 -1.65 7.82 -5.72
CA ALA A 26 -0.77 8.73 -5.02
C ALA A 26 -1.44 10.08 -4.75
N GLU A 27 -2.14 10.64 -5.74
CA GLU A 27 -2.90 11.88 -5.59
C GLU A 27 -4.06 11.74 -4.60
N MET A 28 -4.83 10.63 -4.69
CA MET A 28 -5.96 10.39 -3.80
C MET A 28 -5.54 10.13 -2.35
N ALA A 29 -4.38 9.48 -2.13
CA ALA A 29 -3.85 9.19 -0.81
C ALA A 29 -2.95 10.32 -0.26
N ASP A 30 -2.79 11.42 -1.00
CA ASP A 30 -1.92 12.54 -0.67
C ASP A 30 -0.48 12.12 -0.34
N ILE A 31 0.08 11.25 -1.19
CA ILE A 31 1.47 10.78 -1.09
C ILE A 31 2.23 11.03 -2.39
N GLY A 32 3.55 11.14 -2.27
CA GLY A 32 4.40 11.22 -3.46
C GLY A 32 4.33 9.93 -4.28
N ILE A 33 4.19 10.05 -5.61
CA ILE A 33 4.19 8.90 -6.53
C ILE A 33 5.45 8.02 -6.38
N ASN A 34 6.60 8.64 -6.14
CA ASN A 34 7.86 7.93 -5.88
C ASN A 34 7.81 7.13 -4.56
N THR A 35 7.12 7.65 -3.55
CA THR A 35 6.92 6.97 -2.27
C THR A 35 6.03 5.75 -2.48
N LEU A 36 4.91 5.90 -3.18
CA LEU A 36 4.03 4.78 -3.53
C LEU A 36 4.77 3.70 -4.33
N TYR A 37 5.55 4.08 -5.33
CA TYR A 37 6.37 3.14 -6.11
C TYR A 37 7.35 2.35 -5.22
N LYS A 38 8.04 3.02 -4.31
CA LYS A 38 8.97 2.36 -3.37
C LYS A 38 8.22 1.44 -2.39
N ILE A 39 7.00 1.78 -2.00
CA ILE A 39 6.15 0.93 -1.17
C ILE A 39 5.73 -0.33 -1.95
N GLU A 40 5.22 -0.19 -3.18
CA GLU A 40 4.79 -1.32 -4.02
C GLU A 40 5.95 -2.28 -4.35
N THR A 41 7.17 -1.74 -4.55
CA THR A 41 8.38 -2.54 -4.80
C THR A 41 9.06 -3.07 -3.53
N GLY A 42 8.54 -2.71 -2.35
CA GLY A 42 9.08 -3.11 -1.05
C GLY A 42 10.43 -2.48 -0.68
N GLN A 43 10.81 -1.39 -1.35
CA GLN A 43 12.04 -0.63 -1.13
C GLN A 43 11.90 0.47 -0.06
N ALA A 44 10.67 0.84 0.31
CA ALA A 44 10.39 1.78 1.39
C ALA A 44 9.72 1.09 2.58
N ASN A 45 10.02 1.58 3.78
CA ASN A 45 9.27 1.26 4.99
C ASN A 45 8.27 2.40 5.26
N PRO A 46 7.00 2.29 4.82
CA PRO A 46 6.02 3.34 5.05
C PRO A 46 5.65 3.47 6.52
N THR A 47 5.26 4.67 6.93
CA THR A 47 4.59 4.88 8.22
C THR A 47 3.20 4.24 8.21
N LEU A 48 2.69 3.89 9.39
CA LEU A 48 1.32 3.38 9.52
C LEU A 48 0.29 4.37 8.95
N GLU A 49 0.51 5.67 9.16
CA GLU A 49 -0.31 6.75 8.61
C GLU A 49 -0.33 6.73 7.06
N SER A 50 0.81 6.53 6.42
CA SER A 50 0.87 6.42 4.95
C SER A 50 0.15 5.18 4.46
N LEU A 51 0.27 4.05 5.19
CA LEU A 51 -0.49 2.84 4.87
C LEU A 51 -1.99 3.07 5.02
N GLN A 52 -2.43 3.71 6.10
CA GLN A 52 -3.84 4.03 6.32
C GLN A 52 -4.42 4.87 5.19
N ARG A 53 -3.74 5.95 4.79
CA ARG A 53 -4.20 6.80 3.67
C ARG A 53 -4.34 6.02 2.37
N ILE A 54 -3.38 5.13 2.07
CA ILE A 54 -3.45 4.27 0.88
C ILE A 54 -4.60 3.27 1.00
N THR A 55 -4.74 2.60 2.15
CA THR A 55 -5.76 1.58 2.35
C THR A 55 -7.16 2.18 2.35
N ASP A 56 -7.37 3.37 2.91
CA ASP A 56 -8.65 4.07 2.92
C ASP A 56 -9.13 4.36 1.49
N VAL A 57 -8.24 4.87 0.63
CA VAL A 57 -8.53 5.10 -0.79
C VAL A 57 -8.84 3.80 -1.52
N LEU A 58 -8.14 2.72 -1.19
CA LEU A 58 -8.33 1.41 -1.80
C LEU A 58 -9.53 0.63 -1.23
N GLY A 59 -10.21 1.18 -0.21
CA GLY A 59 -11.29 0.51 0.52
C GLY A 59 -10.81 -0.76 1.21
N MET A 60 -9.62 -0.70 1.83
CA MET A 60 -8.98 -1.79 2.56
C MET A 60 -8.87 -1.45 4.04
N GLU A 61 -8.83 -2.48 4.88
CA GLU A 61 -8.64 -2.34 6.33
C GLU A 61 -7.35 -3.04 6.76
N ILE A 62 -6.63 -2.42 7.70
CA ILE A 62 -5.41 -2.99 8.28
C ILE A 62 -5.80 -3.81 9.52
N THR A 63 -5.66 -5.13 9.44
CA THR A 63 -5.97 -6.03 10.57
C THR A 63 -4.72 -6.75 11.07
N LEU A 64 -4.58 -6.88 12.39
CA LEU A 64 -3.55 -7.70 13.02
C LEU A 64 -4.11 -9.10 13.33
N GLN A 65 -3.34 -10.13 13.02
CA GLN A 65 -3.69 -11.53 13.28
C GLN A 65 -2.59 -12.22 14.07
N VAL A 66 -2.97 -13.18 14.91
CA VAL A 66 -2.01 -13.99 15.67
C VAL A 66 -1.15 -14.80 14.71
N LYS A 67 0.18 -14.69 14.83
CA LYS A 67 1.13 -15.47 14.04
C LYS A 67 0.94 -16.95 14.40
N LYS A 68 0.45 -17.75 13.46
CA LYS A 68 0.50 -19.21 13.57
C LYS A 68 1.96 -19.63 13.47
N VAL A 69 2.47 -20.21 14.56
CA VAL A 69 3.81 -20.81 14.65
C VAL A 69 3.75 -22.20 14.04
#